data_AF-A0A523R473-F1
#
_entry.id   AF-A0A523R473-F1
#
_cell.length_a   1.000
_cell.length_b   1.000
_cell.length_c   1.000
_cell.angle_alpha   90.00
_cell.angle_beta   90.00
_cell.angle_gamma   90.00
#
_symmetry.space_group_name_H-M   'P 1'
#
loop_
_entity.id
_entity.type
_entity.pdbx_description
1 polymer ?
#
loop_
_entity_poly.entity_id
_entity_poly.type
_entity_poly.pdbx_seq_one_letter_code
_entity_poly.pdbx_strand_id
1 'polypeptide(L)'
;MRNYSGRRIMDEFNSIEEILDFAIAGETEASQFYTDLAGQMDNPAMREVFESFAKEELGHKAKLEGVKKGNLQPKTGEVADLKIADYRVDIQPSPSMDYQSAIILAMKKEKAAFKLYTTLASKMQDPELRNMFLSL
;
A
#
# COMPACT_ATOMS: atom_id res chain seq x y z
N MET A 1 -35.55 26.06 4.53
CA MET A 1 -35.32 24.60 4.51
C MET A 1 -34.10 24.36 3.64
N ARG A 2 -32.94 24.03 4.22
CA ARG A 2 -31.68 23.86 3.48
C ARG A 2 -31.57 22.42 2.99
N ASN A 3 -31.49 22.26 1.67
CA ASN A 3 -31.23 21.01 0.99
C ASN A 3 -29.83 20.50 1.36
N TYR A 4 -29.76 19.30 1.94
CA TYR A 4 -28.50 18.58 2.09
C TYR A 4 -28.09 18.00 0.73
N SER A 5 -27.35 18.79 -0.02
CA SER A 5 -26.48 18.29 -1.09
C SER A 5 -25.29 17.60 -0.44
N GLY A 6 -25.43 16.30 -0.14
CA GLY A 6 -24.29 15.44 0.15
C GLY A 6 -23.61 15.08 -1.17
N ARG A 7 -22.68 15.92 -1.64
CA ARG A 7 -21.89 15.67 -2.85
C ARG A 7 -20.41 15.56 -2.51
N ARG A 8 -19.83 14.44 -2.98
CA ARG A 8 -18.40 14.04 -3.00
C ARG A 8 -17.90 13.60 -1.63
N ILE A 9 -17.27 12.43 -1.49
CA ILE A 9 -16.01 12.09 -2.16
C ILE A 9 -15.97 10.57 -2.48
N MET A 10 -16.13 10.22 -3.76
CA MET A 10 -15.48 9.04 -4.33
C MET A 10 -14.11 9.56 -4.76
N ASP A 11 -13.06 9.27 -3.99
CA ASP A 11 -11.69 9.56 -4.41
C ASP A 11 -11.32 8.56 -5.50
N GLU A 12 -11.82 8.82 -6.71
CA GLU A 12 -11.25 8.24 -7.92
C GLU A 12 -9.85 8.85 -8.07
N PHE A 13 -8.83 8.02 -7.93
CA PHE A 13 -7.46 8.39 -8.28
C PHE A 13 -7.41 8.66 -9.79
N ASN A 14 -6.93 9.83 -10.19
CA ASN A 14 -6.97 10.32 -11.56
C ASN A 14 -5.66 10.02 -12.32
N SER A 15 -4.62 9.58 -11.63
CA SER A 15 -3.31 9.28 -12.23
C SER A 15 -2.58 8.12 -11.55
N ILE A 16 -1.63 7.52 -12.25
CA ILE A 16 -0.70 6.53 -11.68
C ILE A 16 0.16 7.16 -10.58
N GLU A 17 0.49 8.45 -10.71
CA GLU A 17 1.27 9.16 -9.70
C GLU A 17 0.54 9.21 -8.35
N GLU A 18 -0.77 9.50 -8.36
CA GLU A 18 -1.57 9.49 -7.13
C GLU A 18 -1.71 8.08 -6.55
N ILE A 19 -1.76 7.05 -7.40
CA ILE A 19 -1.77 5.64 -6.95
C ILE A 19 -0.43 5.27 -6.31
N LEU A 20 0.68 5.72 -6.90
CA LEU A 20 2.00 5.52 -6.31
C LEU A 20 2.15 6.27 -4.99
N ASP A 21 1.60 7.47 -4.87
CA ASP A 21 1.58 8.20 -3.61
C ASP A 21 0.78 7.48 -2.52
N PHE A 22 -0.38 6.94 -2.89
CA PHE A 22 -1.18 6.11 -2.00
C PHE A 22 -0.40 4.85 -1.55
N ALA A 23 0.23 4.15 -2.50
CA ALA A 23 1.03 2.97 -2.20
C ALA A 23 2.22 3.29 -1.30
N ILE A 24 3.01 4.32 -1.61
CA ILE A 24 4.17 4.77 -0.81
C ILE A 24 3.77 5.15 0.62
N ALA A 25 2.61 5.80 0.79
CA ALA A 25 2.06 6.08 2.11
C ALA A 25 1.72 4.78 2.86
N GLY A 26 1.09 3.82 2.18
CA GLY A 26 0.80 2.49 2.72
C GLY A 26 2.06 1.75 3.19
N GLU A 27 3.12 1.71 2.37
CA GLU A 27 4.40 1.10 2.73
C GLU A 27 5.07 1.78 3.93
N THR A 28 4.96 3.11 4.01
CA THR A 28 5.49 3.88 5.15
C THR A 28 4.71 3.56 6.44
N GLU A 29 3.39 3.47 6.37
CA GLU A 29 2.55 3.08 7.50
C GLU A 29 2.83 1.65 7.95
N ALA A 30 2.99 0.70 7.02
CA ALA A 30 3.27 -0.70 7.31
C ALA A 30 4.65 -0.86 7.99
N SER A 31 5.67 -0.18 7.46
CA SER A 31 7.01 -0.17 8.07
C SER A 31 6.99 0.36 9.51
N GLN A 32 6.31 1.48 9.75
CA GLN A 32 6.19 2.05 11.09
C GLN A 32 5.44 1.11 12.02
N PHE A 33 4.34 0.51 11.53
CA PHE A 33 3.54 -0.43 12.30
C PHE A 33 4.35 -1.65 12.75
N TYR A 34 5.13 -2.27 11.87
CA TYR A 34 6.01 -3.39 12.25
C TYR A 34 7.15 -2.97 13.18
N THR A 35 7.68 -1.76 13.01
CA THR A 35 8.69 -1.19 13.92
C THR A 35 8.12 -1.04 15.33
N ASP A 36 6.89 -0.53 15.45
CA ASP A 36 6.21 -0.36 16.74
C ASP A 36 5.89 -1.71 17.40
N LEU A 37 5.51 -2.72 16.60
CA LEU A 37 5.31 -4.08 17.09
C LEU A 37 6.61 -4.70 17.60
N ALA A 38 7.72 -4.55 16.86
CA ALA A 38 9.03 -5.03 17.28
C ALA A 38 9.43 -4.44 18.65
N GLY A 39 9.19 -3.14 18.85
CA GLY A 39 9.45 -2.44 20.12
C GLY A 39 8.63 -2.95 21.31
N GLN A 40 7.51 -3.64 21.07
CA GLN A 40 6.64 -4.20 22.11
C GLN A 40 6.93 -5.69 22.39
N MET A 41 7.80 -6.35 21.62
CA MET A 41 8.07 -7.77 21.79
C MET A 41 9.10 -8.02 22.90
N ASP A 42 8.78 -8.87 23.86
CA ASP A 42 9.75 -9.38 24.85
C ASP A 42 10.64 -10.49 24.26
N ASN A 43 10.09 -11.30 23.35
CA ASN A 43 10.81 -12.40 22.71
C ASN A 43 11.75 -11.86 21.60
N PRO A 44 13.08 -12.05 21.70
CA PRO A 44 14.03 -11.55 20.71
C PRO A 44 13.81 -12.07 19.30
N ALA A 45 13.41 -13.35 19.15
CA ALA A 45 13.16 -13.93 17.83
C ALA A 45 11.93 -13.31 17.16
N MET A 46 10.88 -13.00 17.92
CA MET A 46 9.70 -12.31 17.40
C MET A 46 9.99 -10.86 17.04
N ARG A 47 10.83 -10.18 17.85
CA ARG A 47 11.30 -8.83 17.53
C ARG A 47 12.03 -8.80 16.19
N GLU A 48 12.98 -9.71 15.98
CA GLU A 48 13.74 -9.81 14.74
C GLU A 48 12.85 -10.06 13.51
N VAL A 49 11.81 -10.89 13.66
CA VAL A 49 10.83 -11.12 12.60
C VAL A 49 10.12 -9.81 12.21
N PHE A 50 9.62 -9.04 13.18
CA PHE A 50 8.95 -7.78 12.87
C PHE A 50 9.89 -6.69 12.34
N GLU A 51 11.13 -6.63 12.82
CA GLU A 51 12.15 -5.75 12.24
C GLU A 51 12.44 -6.12 10.78
N SER A 52 12.41 -7.42 10.45
CA SER A 52 12.60 -7.87 9.06
C SER A 52 11.44 -7.47 8.15
N PHE A 53 10.19 -7.57 8.62
CA PHE A 53 9.03 -7.05 7.89
C PHE A 53 9.09 -5.54 7.72
N ALA A 54 9.41 -4.78 8.78
CA ALA A 54 9.55 -3.33 8.68
C ALA A 54 10.58 -2.92 7.61
N LYS A 55 11.67 -3.69 7.48
CA LYS A 55 12.71 -3.49 6.47
C LYS A 55 12.26 -3.88 5.06
N GLU A 56 11.43 -4.91 4.92
CA GLU A 56 10.83 -5.32 3.65
C GLU A 56 9.97 -4.20 3.07
N GLU A 57 9.09 -3.60 3.88
CA GLU A 57 8.24 -2.47 3.45
C GLU A 57 9.05 -1.22 3.08
N LEU A 58 10.19 -0.97 3.74
CA LEU A 58 11.12 0.08 3.30
C LEU A 58 11.73 -0.23 1.92
N GLY A 59 11.98 -1.50 1.63
CA GLY A 59 12.40 -1.95 0.31
C GLY A 59 11.31 -1.72 -0.75
N HIS A 60 10.05 -2.03 -0.43
CA HIS A 60 8.90 -1.75 -1.28
C HIS A 60 8.75 -0.26 -1.57
N LYS A 61 8.76 0.56 -0.52
CA LYS A 61 8.76 2.03 -0.62
C LYS A 61 9.86 2.53 -1.56
N ALA A 62 11.10 2.07 -1.39
CA ALA A 62 12.22 2.52 -2.20
C ALA A 62 12.04 2.17 -3.69
N LYS A 63 11.51 0.98 -3.99
CA LYS A 63 11.17 0.57 -5.36
C LYS A 63 10.09 1.48 -5.96
N LEU A 64 9.00 1.74 -5.23
CA LEU A 64 7.90 2.61 -5.67
C LEU A 64 8.35 4.07 -5.89
N GLU A 65 9.17 4.61 -4.99
CA GLU A 65 9.76 5.95 -5.16
C GLU A 65 10.68 6.01 -6.39
N GLY A 66 11.43 4.94 -6.65
CA GLY A 66 12.28 4.81 -7.84
C GLY A 66 11.46 4.90 -9.13
N VAL A 67 10.32 4.19 -9.17
CA VAL A 67 9.37 4.25 -10.28
C VAL A 67 8.78 5.64 -10.45
N LYS A 68 8.37 6.28 -9.35
CA LYS A 68 7.78 7.62 -9.38
C LYS A 68 8.76 8.67 -9.94
N LYS A 69 10.05 8.51 -9.64
CA LYS A 69 11.13 9.38 -10.17
C LYS A 69 11.52 9.04 -11.62
N GLY A 70 11.19 7.84 -12.08
CA GLY A 70 11.45 7.36 -13.43
C GLY A 70 10.39 7.80 -14.44
N ASN A 71 10.51 7.31 -15.67
CA ASN A 71 9.57 7.64 -16.75
C ASN A 71 8.45 6.59 -16.80
N LEU A 72 7.26 6.94 -16.32
CA LEU A 72 6.08 6.09 -16.35
C LEU A 72 5.49 6.04 -17.76
N GLN A 73 5.57 4.90 -18.45
CA GLN A 73 4.89 4.68 -19.74
C GLN A 73 3.76 3.66 -19.59
N PRO A 74 2.57 4.09 -19.10
CA PRO A 74 1.41 3.22 -19.05
C PRO A 74 0.93 2.81 -20.45
N LYS A 75 0.14 1.73 -20.53
CA LYS A 75 -0.76 1.53 -21.67
C LYS A 75 -1.72 2.71 -21.74
N THR A 76 -1.66 3.47 -22.83
CA THR A 76 -2.51 4.64 -23.08
C THR A 76 -3.99 4.33 -22.82
N GLY A 77 -4.62 5.05 -21.89
CA GLY A 77 -6.08 5.04 -21.67
C GLY A 77 -6.62 4.17 -20.52
N GLU A 78 -5.80 3.36 -19.83
CA GLU A 78 -6.33 2.39 -18.84
C GLU A 78 -6.25 2.80 -17.35
N VAL A 79 -5.75 4.00 -17.03
CA VAL A 79 -5.61 4.46 -15.63
C VAL A 79 -6.97 4.69 -14.96
N ALA A 80 -8.01 5.03 -15.74
CA ALA A 80 -9.34 5.39 -15.24
C ALA A 80 -10.18 4.21 -14.70
N ASP A 81 -9.80 2.95 -14.94
CA ASP A 81 -10.62 1.77 -14.57
C ASP A 81 -10.00 0.92 -13.43
N LEU A 82 -9.08 1.49 -12.66
CA LEU A 82 -8.38 0.73 -11.62
C LEU A 82 -9.20 0.49 -10.34
N LYS A 83 -10.38 1.11 -10.19
CA LYS A 83 -11.32 0.95 -9.05
C LYS A 83 -10.60 0.78 -7.70
N ILE A 84 -9.65 1.67 -7.43
CA ILE A 84 -8.67 1.56 -6.34
C ILE A 84 -9.32 1.51 -4.94
N ALA A 85 -10.58 1.96 -4.81
CA ALA A 85 -11.37 1.75 -3.60
C ALA A 85 -11.43 0.27 -3.17
N ASP A 86 -11.35 -0.68 -4.11
CA ASP A 86 -11.34 -2.12 -3.85
C ASP A 86 -10.06 -2.63 -3.15
N TYR A 87 -9.08 -1.75 -2.94
CA TYR A 87 -7.75 -2.04 -2.40
C TYR A 87 -7.49 -1.28 -1.09
N ARG A 88 -8.49 -0.53 -0.59
CA ARG A 88 -8.42 0.08 0.74
C ARG A 88 -8.91 -0.91 1.79
N VAL A 89 -8.26 -0.90 2.94
CA VAL A 89 -8.71 -1.61 4.13
C VAL A 89 -9.21 -0.56 5.12
N ASP A 90 -10.53 -0.50 5.35
CA ASP A 90 -11.19 0.53 6.16
C ASP A 90 -10.97 0.41 7.68
N ILE A 91 -10.00 -0.39 8.09
CA ILE A 91 -9.66 -0.61 9.49
C ILE A 91 -8.40 0.19 9.78
N GLN A 92 -8.52 1.20 10.64
CA GLN A 92 -7.37 1.97 11.10
C GLN A 92 -6.73 1.28 12.31
N PRO A 93 -5.38 1.27 12.40
CA PRO A 93 -4.71 0.83 13.61
C PRO A 93 -5.13 1.71 14.80
N SER A 94 -5.37 1.09 15.96
CA SER A 94 -5.72 1.77 17.20
C SER A 94 -4.71 1.42 18.30
N PRO A 95 -4.34 2.35 19.19
CA PRO A 95 -3.50 2.05 20.35
C PRO A 95 -4.07 0.99 21.30
N SER A 96 -5.38 0.75 21.24
CA SER A 96 -6.06 -0.27 22.05
C SER A 96 -6.31 -1.59 21.30
N MET A 97 -5.78 -1.75 20.08
CA MET A 97 -5.94 -2.95 19.28
C MET A 97 -5.10 -4.08 19.88
N ASP A 98 -5.70 -5.25 20.07
CA ASP A 98 -4.94 -6.42 20.52
C ASP A 98 -3.98 -6.93 19.43
N TYR A 99 -2.96 -7.66 19.86
CA TYR A 99 -1.91 -8.16 18.98
C TYR A 99 -2.45 -8.99 17.81
N GLN A 100 -3.44 -9.87 18.05
CA GLN A 100 -4.00 -10.72 17.02
C GLN A 100 -4.72 -9.89 15.95
N SER A 101 -5.50 -8.90 16.36
CA SER A 101 -6.20 -7.97 15.47
C SER A 101 -5.23 -7.11 14.68
N ALA A 102 -4.11 -6.71 15.30
CA ALA A 102 -3.04 -5.96 14.67
C ALA A 102 -2.40 -6.75 13.52
N ILE A 103 -2.09 -8.04 13.74
CA ILE A 103 -1.56 -8.93 12.68
C ILE A 103 -2.60 -9.20 11.59
N ILE A 104 -3.87 -9.43 11.96
CA ILE A 104 -4.94 -9.60 10.96
C ILE A 104 -5.10 -8.35 10.09
N LEU A 105 -4.99 -7.17 10.69
CA LEU A 105 -5.02 -5.90 9.96
C LEU A 105 -3.85 -5.81 8.98
N ALA A 106 -2.62 -6.08 9.43
CA ALA A 106 -1.44 -6.07 8.58
C ALA A 106 -1.59 -7.03 7.40
N MET A 107 -1.96 -8.30 7.64
CA MET A 107 -2.20 -9.28 6.57
C MET A 107 -3.26 -8.83 5.55
N LYS A 108 -4.30 -8.11 6.01
CA LYS A 108 -5.31 -7.55 5.11
C LYS A 108 -4.74 -6.41 4.27
N LYS A 109 -3.95 -5.52 4.87
CA LYS A 109 -3.27 -4.43 4.16
C LYS A 109 -2.31 -4.99 3.11
N GLU A 110 -1.48 -5.97 3.47
CA GLU A 110 -0.55 -6.63 2.54
C GLU A 110 -1.28 -7.30 1.37
N LYS A 111 -2.36 -8.04 1.66
CA LYS A 111 -3.17 -8.64 0.59
C LYS A 111 -3.74 -7.60 -0.38
N ALA A 112 -4.12 -6.44 0.14
CA ALA A 112 -4.65 -5.35 -0.68
C ALA A 112 -3.54 -4.69 -1.51
N ALA A 113 -2.36 -4.47 -0.92
CA ALA A 113 -1.16 -3.98 -1.61
C ALA A 113 -0.75 -4.93 -2.75
N PHE A 114 -0.64 -6.23 -2.48
CA PHE A 114 -0.36 -7.25 -3.48
C PHE A 114 -1.36 -7.24 -4.66
N LYS A 115 -2.66 -7.13 -4.35
CA LYS A 115 -3.69 -7.01 -5.40
C LYS A 115 -3.48 -5.74 -6.22
N LEU A 116 -3.11 -4.63 -5.58
CA LEU A 116 -2.84 -3.35 -6.25
C LEU A 116 -1.65 -3.48 -7.20
N TYR A 117 -0.54 -4.03 -6.73
CA TYR A 117 0.70 -4.16 -7.51
C TYR A 117 0.55 -5.14 -8.67
N THR A 118 -0.11 -6.27 -8.47
CA THR A 118 -0.44 -7.19 -9.57
C THR A 118 -1.35 -6.53 -10.62
N THR A 119 -2.27 -5.67 -10.19
CA THR A 119 -3.10 -4.88 -11.12
C THR A 119 -2.25 -3.87 -11.89
N LEU A 120 -1.39 -3.10 -11.22
CA LEU A 120 -0.49 -2.14 -11.86
C LEU A 120 0.46 -2.81 -12.85
N ALA A 121 1.04 -3.96 -12.48
CA ALA A 121 1.91 -4.75 -13.35
C ALA A 121 1.23 -5.12 -14.68
N SER A 122 -0.06 -5.49 -14.65
CA SER A 122 -0.82 -5.85 -15.86
C SER A 122 -0.99 -4.68 -16.86
N LYS A 123 -0.90 -3.45 -16.35
CA LYS A 123 -1.06 -2.20 -17.11
C LYS A 123 0.25 -1.64 -17.66
N MET A 124 1.40 -2.15 -17.21
CA MET A 124 2.71 -1.71 -17.71
C MET A 124 3.05 -2.37 -19.05
N GLN A 125 3.53 -1.55 -19.99
CA GLN A 125 4.12 -2.04 -21.26
C GLN A 125 5.56 -2.48 -21.05
N ASP A 126 6.30 -1.72 -20.27
CA ASP A 126 7.68 -1.99 -19.92
C ASP A 126 7.80 -3.29 -19.08
N PRO A 127 8.55 -4.31 -19.57
CA PRO A 127 8.77 -5.56 -18.83
C PRO A 127 9.50 -5.37 -17.50
N GLU A 128 10.41 -4.41 -17.40
CA GLU A 128 11.16 -4.13 -16.17
C GLU A 128 10.22 -3.56 -15.10
N LEU A 129 9.39 -2.57 -15.46
CA LEU A 129 8.39 -2.02 -14.54
C LEU A 129 7.35 -3.08 -14.14
N ARG A 130 6.91 -3.91 -15.08
CA ARG A 130 6.00 -5.03 -14.77
C ARG A 130 6.60 -5.97 -13.74
N ASN A 131 7.84 -6.43 -13.96
CA ASN A 131 8.50 -7.37 -13.06
C ASN A 131 8.81 -6.75 -11.70
N MET A 132 9.10 -5.45 -11.66
CA MET A 132 9.27 -4.71 -10.42
C MET A 132 7.97 -4.73 -9.59
N PHE A 133 6.82 -4.44 -10.19
CA PHE A 133 5.53 -4.47 -9.47
C PHE A 133 5.12 -5.89 -9.06
N LEU A 134 5.52 -6.93 -9.80
CA LEU A 134 5.30 -8.33 -9.40
C LEU A 134 6.24 -8.80 -8.27
N SER A 135 7.28 -8.02 -7.96
CA SER A 135 8.23 -8.27 -6.88
C SER A 135 7.90 -7.53 -5.58
N LEU A 136 6.76 -6.85 -5.57
CA LEU A 136 6.10 -6.23 -4.43
C LEU A 136 4.90 -7.11 -4.06
#